data_AF-R4G3Z6-F1
#
_entry.id   AF-R4G3Z6-F1
#
_cell.length_a   1.000
_cell.length_b   1.000
_cell.length_c   1.000
_cell.angle_alpha   90.00
_cell.angle_beta   90.00
_cell.angle_gamma   90.00
#
_symmetry.space_group_name_H-M   'P 1'
#
loop_
_entity.id
_entity.type
_entity.pdbx_description
1 polymer ?
#
loop_
_entity_poly.entity_id
_entity_poly.type
_entity_poly.pdbx_seq_one_letter_code
_entity_poly.pdbx_strand_id
1 'polypeptide(L)'
;MTTRYREPPSFLKEELYKIANYLMTHGKGILGLDQSPETMGIRDLQVENTQENRRKFREIVILADDDLANYFSGIIFPTDAFYDLMPSGETIVQCLKKKGIVCGVKLDKGLLPLIGSEGECTTSGISDLEQQCQFYKSFECHFAKWRCVYRVGDNLPSSLAIFNNAEILARFANVCQYHRLVPIIEPEILPEGKHTLLRAQKIAETVFSALIKSLNNHHIYLEGVILKINFVTPGMQGRSVYTPAEIAATTLTVLNRTIPAALAGIVFLAGGSCEDEATAFLDAINQPIGRRPWPLSFSFARGMLHSVMHTWAGDEDKVEDARKVLMQRAKSNNWAALGEYVLKKEKMLQKLKKEEEKRKALLGFEHNKKLKTHAFNDKTEDSDESAASI
;
A
#
# COMPACT_ATOMS: atom_id res chain seq x y z
N MET A 1 -27.56 15.81 17.86
CA MET A 1 -27.83 15.19 16.55
C MET A 1 -29.33 15.20 16.37
N THR A 2 -29.84 15.84 15.32
CA THR A 2 -31.23 15.61 14.93
C THR A 2 -31.35 14.16 14.45
N THR A 3 -32.33 13.42 14.96
CA THR A 3 -32.64 12.06 14.48
C THR A 3 -33.39 12.10 13.15
N ARG A 4 -33.76 13.29 12.67
CA ARG A 4 -34.33 13.53 11.35
C ARG A 4 -33.25 14.11 10.44
N TYR A 5 -32.91 13.38 9.38
CA TYR A 5 -32.02 13.83 8.31
C TYR A 5 -32.54 13.29 6.98
N ARG A 6 -32.03 13.85 5.88
CA ARG A 6 -32.32 13.32 4.53
C ARG A 6 -31.25 12.32 4.17
N GLU A 7 -31.67 11.10 3.89
CA GLU A 7 -30.73 10.09 3.41
C GLU A 7 -30.25 10.41 1.99
N PRO A 8 -29.01 10.02 1.62
CA PRO A 8 -28.59 10.01 0.23
C PRO A 8 -29.55 9.18 -0.63
N PRO A 9 -29.87 9.61 -1.87
CA PRO A 9 -30.72 8.84 -2.78
C PRO A 9 -30.19 7.42 -3.01
N SER A 10 -31.09 6.45 -3.25
CA SER A 10 -30.72 5.03 -3.40
C SER A 10 -29.71 4.79 -4.52
N PHE A 11 -29.82 5.49 -5.66
CA PHE A 11 -28.86 5.36 -6.76
C PHE A 11 -27.44 5.75 -6.35
N LEU A 12 -27.31 6.75 -5.47
CA LEU A 12 -26.02 7.23 -4.99
C LEU A 12 -25.42 6.21 -4.02
N LYS A 13 -26.23 5.70 -3.07
CA LYS A 13 -25.82 4.64 -2.15
C LYS A 13 -25.33 3.41 -2.92
N GLU A 14 -26.08 2.98 -3.93
CA GLU A 14 -25.75 1.82 -4.75
C GLU A 14 -24.45 2.00 -5.54
N GLU A 15 -24.23 3.17 -6.15
CA GLU A 15 -22.98 3.46 -6.87
C GLU A 15 -21.77 3.42 -5.92
N LEU A 16 -21.85 4.13 -4.79
CA LEU A 16 -20.77 4.17 -3.79
C LEU A 16 -20.49 2.78 -3.22
N TYR A 17 -21.54 2.01 -2.92
CA TYR A 17 -21.43 0.63 -2.44
C TYR A 17 -20.71 -0.26 -3.47
N LYS A 18 -21.09 -0.21 -4.75
CA LYS A 18 -20.46 -1.01 -5.81
C LYS A 18 -18.97 -0.67 -5.96
N ILE A 19 -18.62 0.62 -5.97
CA ILE A 19 -17.23 1.06 -6.09
C ILE A 19 -16.42 0.61 -4.87
N ALA A 20 -16.95 0.82 -3.66
CA ALA A 20 -16.23 0.46 -2.43
C ALA A 20 -16.00 -1.04 -2.33
N ASN A 21 -17.00 -1.87 -2.66
CA ASN A 21 -16.84 -3.33 -2.69
C ASN A 21 -15.87 -3.79 -3.78
N TYR A 22 -15.85 -3.14 -4.95
CA TYR A 22 -14.86 -3.44 -5.97
C TYR A 22 -13.43 -3.14 -5.48
N LEU A 23 -13.23 -1.98 -4.87
CA LEU A 23 -11.95 -1.59 -4.27
C LEU A 23 -11.51 -2.58 -3.18
N MET A 24 -12.46 -3.18 -2.47
CA MET A 24 -12.20 -4.18 -1.42
C MET A 24 -12.29 -5.63 -1.89
N THR A 25 -12.13 -5.89 -3.20
CA THR A 25 -12.08 -7.25 -3.76
C THR A 25 -11.03 -8.09 -3.02
N HIS A 26 -11.44 -9.27 -2.55
CA HIS A 26 -10.60 -10.14 -1.74
C HIS A 26 -9.26 -10.47 -2.44
N GLY A 27 -8.15 -10.35 -1.70
CA GLY A 27 -6.79 -10.52 -2.22
C GLY A 27 -6.23 -9.34 -3.02
N LYS A 28 -7.03 -8.35 -3.41
CA LYS A 28 -6.54 -7.14 -4.09
C LYS A 28 -6.34 -6.00 -3.10
N GLY A 29 -5.44 -5.08 -3.42
CA GLY A 29 -5.23 -3.85 -2.66
C GLY A 29 -5.28 -2.60 -3.53
N ILE A 30 -4.93 -1.47 -2.93
CA ILE A 30 -4.87 -0.16 -3.58
C ILE A 30 -3.41 0.28 -3.64
N LEU A 31 -2.93 0.74 -4.79
CA LEU A 31 -1.58 1.29 -4.90
C LEU A 31 -1.59 2.80 -4.67
N GLY A 32 -0.73 3.29 -3.79
CA GLY A 32 -0.51 4.73 -3.60
C GLY A 32 0.62 5.25 -4.48
N LEU A 33 0.28 5.96 -5.56
CA LEU A 33 1.21 6.76 -6.37
C LEU A 33 1.05 8.27 -6.12
N ASP A 34 0.34 8.63 -5.07
CA ASP A 34 -0.05 9.99 -4.67
C ASP A 34 1.01 10.75 -3.86
N GLN A 35 2.27 10.38 -4.03
CA GLN A 35 3.40 11.06 -3.41
C GLN A 35 3.54 12.44 -4.03
N SER A 36 3.58 13.48 -3.19
CA SER A 36 3.88 14.84 -3.63
C SER A 36 5.34 14.93 -4.08
N PRO A 37 5.74 15.94 -4.87
CA PRO A 37 7.14 16.14 -5.22
C PRO A 37 8.06 16.16 -4.00
N GLU A 38 7.65 16.71 -2.86
CA GLU A 38 8.45 16.78 -1.64
C GLU A 38 8.62 15.42 -0.95
N THR A 39 7.69 14.48 -1.18
CA THR A 39 7.64 13.17 -0.51
C THR A 39 8.01 12.01 -1.42
N MET A 40 8.16 12.26 -2.72
CA MET A 40 8.60 11.26 -3.67
C MET A 40 10.09 10.98 -3.45
N GLY A 41 10.38 9.78 -2.95
CA GLY A 41 11.72 9.31 -2.53
C GLY A 41 12.78 9.23 -3.64
N ILE A 42 12.47 9.73 -4.83
CA ILE A 42 13.41 9.89 -5.96
C ILE A 42 14.64 10.73 -5.53
N ARG A 43 14.46 11.70 -4.61
CA ARG A 43 15.57 12.50 -4.08
C ARG A 43 16.62 11.68 -3.31
N ASP A 44 16.20 10.62 -2.64
CA ASP A 44 17.09 9.73 -1.88
C ASP A 44 17.92 8.81 -2.80
N LEU A 45 17.59 8.80 -4.09
CA LEU A 45 18.21 7.95 -5.13
C LEU A 45 19.14 8.72 -6.07
N GLN A 46 19.47 9.98 -5.75
CA GLN A 46 20.24 10.88 -6.62
C GLN A 46 19.62 11.13 -8.00
N VAL A 47 18.35 10.77 -8.19
CA VAL A 47 17.59 11.09 -9.40
C VAL A 47 16.99 12.49 -9.23
N GLU A 48 17.09 13.32 -10.26
CA GLU A 48 16.51 14.65 -10.21
C GLU A 48 14.96 14.55 -10.16
N ASN A 49 14.35 15.29 -9.24
CA ASN A 49 12.90 15.25 -9.05
C ASN A 49 12.18 16.22 -10.00
N THR A 50 12.26 15.92 -11.29
CA THR A 50 11.57 16.65 -12.37
C THR A 50 10.19 16.07 -12.64
N GLN A 51 9.28 16.85 -13.24
CA GLN A 51 7.97 16.34 -13.67
C GLN A 51 8.12 15.11 -14.57
N GLU A 52 9.09 15.16 -15.48
CA GLU A 52 9.37 14.06 -16.41
C GLU A 52 9.78 12.78 -15.69
N ASN A 53 10.66 12.84 -14.69
CA ASN A 53 11.05 11.65 -13.95
C ASN A 53 9.89 11.08 -13.10
N ARG A 54 9.01 11.94 -12.58
CA ARG A 54 7.78 11.48 -11.89
C ARG A 54 6.82 10.78 -12.87
N ARG A 55 6.64 11.33 -14.08
CA ARG A 55 5.85 10.73 -15.16
C ARG A 55 6.42 9.36 -15.56
N LYS A 56 7.72 9.28 -15.83
CA LYS A 56 8.42 8.01 -16.15
C LYS A 56 8.26 6.97 -15.04
N PHE A 57 8.38 7.36 -13.78
CA PHE A 57 8.15 6.41 -12.68
C PHE A 57 6.69 5.89 -12.66
N ARG A 58 5.70 6.75 -12.90
CA ARG A 58 4.29 6.34 -13.04
C ARG A 58 4.11 5.39 -14.22
N GLU A 59 4.78 5.62 -15.34
CA GLU A 59 4.77 4.72 -16.51
C GLU A 59 5.31 3.33 -16.20
N ILE A 60 6.46 3.25 -15.51
CA ILE A 60 7.04 1.97 -15.09
C ILE A 60 5.99 1.15 -14.36
N VAL A 61 5.24 1.78 -13.45
CA VAL A 61 4.22 1.14 -12.64
C VAL A 61 2.95 0.79 -13.43
N ILE A 62 2.40 1.74 -14.20
CA ILE A 62 1.14 1.56 -14.93
C ILE A 62 1.30 0.53 -16.07
N LEU A 63 2.47 0.50 -16.70
CA LEU A 63 2.78 -0.37 -17.83
C LEU A 63 3.50 -1.66 -17.40
N ALA A 64 3.52 -1.99 -16.10
CA ALA A 64 4.34 -3.09 -15.58
C ALA A 64 3.97 -4.47 -16.14
N ASP A 65 2.69 -4.81 -16.14
CA ASP A 65 2.16 -6.07 -16.64
C ASP A 65 0.65 -5.92 -16.90
N ASP A 66 0.07 -6.79 -17.72
CA ASP A 66 -1.39 -6.89 -17.89
C ASP A 66 -2.06 -7.55 -16.68
N ASP A 67 -1.32 -8.38 -15.94
CA ASP A 67 -1.77 -8.99 -14.69
C ASP A 67 -1.82 -8.02 -13.50
N LEU A 68 -1.49 -6.74 -13.69
CA LEU A 68 -1.52 -5.73 -12.62
C LEU A 68 -2.89 -5.69 -11.91
N ALA A 69 -3.97 -5.86 -12.67
CA ALA A 69 -5.34 -5.87 -12.17
C ALA A 69 -5.68 -7.09 -11.29
N ASN A 70 -4.86 -8.14 -11.31
CA ASN A 70 -5.01 -9.29 -10.41
C ASN A 70 -4.64 -8.93 -8.97
N TYR A 71 -3.81 -7.89 -8.79
CA TYR A 71 -3.28 -7.49 -7.49
C TYR A 71 -3.85 -6.18 -6.98
N PHE A 72 -4.24 -5.29 -7.90
CA PHE A 72 -4.76 -3.97 -7.56
C PHE A 72 -6.18 -3.75 -8.07
N SER A 73 -7.06 -3.32 -7.18
CA SER A 73 -8.41 -2.87 -7.50
C SER A 73 -8.45 -1.36 -7.79
N GLY A 74 -7.52 -0.59 -7.26
CA GLY A 74 -7.41 0.84 -7.53
C GLY A 74 -6.02 1.41 -7.36
N ILE A 75 -5.78 2.56 -7.95
CA ILE A 75 -4.52 3.33 -7.82
C ILE A 75 -4.86 4.79 -7.53
N ILE A 76 -4.16 5.37 -6.54
CA ILE A 76 -4.33 6.77 -6.10
C ILE A 76 -3.23 7.62 -6.71
N PHE A 77 -3.61 8.74 -7.31
CA PHE A 77 -2.69 9.68 -7.92
C PHE A 77 -2.74 11.07 -7.26
N PRO A 78 -1.64 11.84 -7.36
CA PRO A 78 -1.67 13.27 -7.07
C PRO A 78 -2.36 14.00 -8.23
N THR A 79 -2.82 15.22 -7.98
CA THR A 79 -3.60 16.02 -8.92
C THR A 79 -2.85 16.32 -10.22
N ASP A 80 -1.53 16.50 -10.16
CA ASP A 80 -0.68 16.79 -11.33
C ASP A 80 -0.58 15.62 -12.31
N ALA A 81 -0.73 14.37 -11.85
CA ALA A 81 -0.62 13.19 -12.69
C ALA A 81 -1.74 13.06 -13.73
N PHE A 82 -2.88 13.75 -13.54
CA PHE A 82 -4.01 13.71 -14.48
C PHE A 82 -3.74 14.45 -15.79
N TYR A 83 -2.66 15.23 -15.85
CA TYR A 83 -2.16 15.87 -17.07
C TYR A 83 -1.09 15.04 -17.78
N ASP A 84 -0.62 13.94 -17.17
CA ASP A 84 0.40 13.09 -17.77
C ASP A 84 -0.19 12.25 -18.90
N LEU A 85 0.56 12.17 -20.00
CA LEU A 85 0.31 11.25 -21.10
C LEU A 85 1.33 10.12 -21.06
N MET A 86 0.83 8.90 -21.28
CA MET A 86 1.65 7.72 -21.50
C MET A 86 2.29 7.77 -22.89
N PRO A 87 3.31 6.93 -23.19
CA PRO A 87 3.96 6.91 -24.50
C PRO A 87 3.00 6.62 -25.66
N SER A 88 1.86 5.98 -25.40
CA SER A 88 0.78 5.75 -26.38
C SER A 88 -0.04 7.01 -26.71
N GLY A 89 0.17 8.12 -26.01
CA GLY A 89 -0.67 9.32 -26.06
C GLY A 89 -1.95 9.25 -25.22
N GLU A 90 -2.18 8.13 -24.53
CA GLU A 90 -3.34 7.94 -23.65
C GLU A 90 -3.12 8.57 -22.27
N THR A 91 -4.21 8.97 -21.63
CA THR A 91 -4.17 9.43 -20.24
C THR A 91 -4.03 8.25 -19.28
N ILE A 92 -3.51 8.51 -18.08
CA ILE A 92 -3.42 7.50 -17.00
C ILE A 92 -4.78 6.83 -16.74
N VAL A 93 -5.86 7.61 -16.74
CA VAL A 93 -7.22 7.11 -16.53
C VAL A 93 -7.60 6.09 -17.60
N GLN A 94 -7.35 6.40 -18.87
CA GLN A 94 -7.67 5.51 -19.99
C GLN A 94 -6.91 4.18 -19.87
N CYS A 95 -5.61 4.24 -19.52
CA CYS A 95 -4.80 3.04 -19.33
C CYS A 95 -5.32 2.15 -18.18
N LEU A 96 -5.67 2.74 -17.04
CA LEU A 96 -6.21 1.97 -15.91
C LEU A 96 -7.59 1.38 -16.21
N LYS A 97 -8.45 2.14 -16.89
CA LYS A 97 -9.77 1.66 -17.31
C LYS A 97 -9.67 0.43 -18.20
N LYS A 98 -8.73 0.39 -19.16
CA LYS A 98 -8.48 -0.79 -20.01
C LYS A 98 -8.05 -2.02 -19.21
N LYS A 99 -7.28 -1.83 -18.13
CA LYS A 99 -6.88 -2.89 -17.21
C LYS A 99 -7.97 -3.25 -16.18
N GLY A 100 -9.08 -2.52 -16.15
CA GLY A 100 -10.13 -2.73 -15.14
C GLY A 100 -9.72 -2.27 -13.74
N ILE A 101 -8.78 -1.34 -13.61
CA ILE A 101 -8.33 -0.79 -12.34
C ILE A 101 -9.00 0.57 -12.12
N VAL A 102 -9.54 0.80 -10.91
CA VAL A 102 -10.23 2.05 -10.61
C VAL A 102 -9.23 3.18 -10.36
N CYS A 103 -9.45 4.33 -10.97
CA CYS A 103 -8.63 5.52 -10.73
C CYS A 103 -9.15 6.31 -9.52
N GLY A 104 -8.23 6.75 -8.65
CA GLY A 104 -8.51 7.60 -7.50
C GLY A 104 -7.53 8.76 -7.39
N VAL A 105 -7.93 9.77 -6.64
CA VAL A 105 -7.19 11.04 -6.52
C VAL A 105 -6.98 11.44 -5.06
N LYS A 106 -5.80 11.93 -4.72
CA LYS A 106 -5.53 12.58 -3.44
C LYS A 106 -5.98 14.04 -3.51
N LEU A 107 -6.90 14.44 -2.62
CA LEU A 107 -7.49 15.79 -2.63
C LEU A 107 -7.04 16.67 -1.48
N ASP A 108 -6.37 16.13 -0.46
CA ASP A 108 -5.73 16.96 0.55
C ASP A 108 -4.55 17.75 -0.04
N LYS A 109 -4.39 19.00 0.42
CA LYS A 109 -3.32 19.91 0.00
C LYS A 109 -2.18 19.99 1.02
N GLY A 110 -2.03 18.94 1.84
CA GLY A 110 -0.99 18.83 2.84
C GLY A 110 -1.36 19.39 4.21
N LEU A 111 -0.39 19.35 5.12
CA LEU A 111 -0.59 19.64 6.53
C LEU A 111 -0.52 21.14 6.82
N LEU A 112 -1.36 21.63 7.72
CA LEU A 112 -1.31 22.97 8.30
C LEU A 112 -1.07 22.88 9.81
N PRO A 113 -0.17 23.69 10.37
CA PRO A 113 0.06 23.68 11.82
C PRO A 113 -1.20 24.14 12.59
N LEU A 114 -1.49 23.47 13.69
CA LEU A 114 -2.46 23.94 14.68
C LEU A 114 -1.74 24.87 15.66
N ILE A 115 -1.83 26.18 15.42
CA ILE A 115 -1.18 27.20 16.27
C ILE A 115 -1.67 27.03 17.71
N GLY A 116 -0.74 27.02 18.67
CA GLY A 116 -1.02 26.80 20.09
C GLY A 116 -1.01 25.33 20.53
N SER A 117 -0.77 24.38 19.62
CA SER A 117 -0.52 22.97 19.94
C SER A 117 0.97 22.63 19.98
N GLU A 118 1.33 21.47 20.55
CA GLU A 118 2.71 20.94 20.57
C GLU A 118 3.09 20.29 19.23
N GLY A 119 3.17 21.10 18.16
CA GLY A 119 3.59 20.67 16.83
C GLY A 119 2.57 19.80 16.09
N GLU A 120 1.30 19.84 16.49
CA GLU A 120 0.21 19.13 15.82
C GLU A 120 -0.27 19.87 14.57
N CYS A 121 -0.95 19.14 13.69
CA CYS A 121 -1.41 19.65 12.42
C CYS A 121 -2.87 19.29 12.16
N THR A 122 -3.52 20.12 11.35
CA THR A 122 -4.69 19.77 10.55
C THR A 122 -4.28 19.64 9.08
N THR A 123 -5.25 19.47 8.18
CA THR A 123 -5.01 19.28 6.75
C THR A 123 -5.71 20.37 5.94
N SER A 124 -5.08 20.87 4.88
CA SER A 124 -5.65 21.87 3.97
C SER A 124 -6.37 21.25 2.77
N GLY A 125 -7.17 22.06 2.07
CA GLY A 125 -7.82 21.68 0.80
C GLY A 125 -9.36 21.74 0.82
N ILE A 126 -9.97 22.10 1.95
CA ILE A 126 -11.43 22.01 2.09
C ILE A 126 -12.17 23.09 1.28
N SER A 127 -11.53 24.23 1.05
CA SER A 127 -12.15 25.42 0.46
C SER A 127 -12.61 25.23 -0.98
N ASP A 128 -11.89 24.44 -1.78
CA ASP A 128 -12.20 24.15 -3.18
C ASP A 128 -12.53 22.67 -3.41
N LEU A 129 -12.77 21.89 -2.34
CA LEU A 129 -12.95 20.45 -2.42
C LEU A 129 -14.15 20.06 -3.33
N GLU A 130 -15.22 20.84 -3.31
CA GLU A 130 -16.41 20.60 -4.15
C GLU A 130 -16.04 20.63 -5.63
N GLN A 131 -15.35 21.69 -6.06
CA GLN A 131 -14.90 21.87 -7.43
C GLN A 131 -13.90 20.77 -7.83
N GLN A 132 -12.98 20.40 -6.93
CA GLN A 132 -12.04 19.31 -7.19
C GLN A 132 -12.76 17.96 -7.35
N CYS A 133 -13.69 17.62 -6.47
CA CYS A 133 -14.48 16.38 -6.57
C CYS A 133 -15.27 16.31 -7.89
N GLN A 134 -15.94 17.41 -8.27
CA GLN A 134 -16.67 17.48 -9.53
C GLN A 134 -15.73 17.33 -10.73
N PHE A 135 -14.57 18.00 -10.70
CA PHE A 135 -13.56 17.92 -11.74
C PHE A 135 -13.06 16.49 -11.91
N TYR A 136 -12.52 15.84 -10.87
CA TYR A 136 -11.98 14.48 -11.03
C TYR A 136 -13.05 13.43 -11.32
N LYS A 137 -14.31 13.64 -10.89
CA LYS A 137 -15.41 12.78 -11.31
C LYS A 137 -15.64 12.84 -12.84
N SER A 138 -15.44 14.00 -13.47
CA SER A 138 -15.54 14.12 -14.94
C SER A 138 -14.39 13.43 -15.67
N PHE A 139 -13.25 13.22 -15.00
CA PHE A 139 -12.13 12.37 -15.44
C PHE A 139 -12.32 10.88 -15.12
N GLU A 140 -13.54 10.43 -14.82
CA GLU A 140 -13.82 9.02 -14.44
C GLU A 140 -13.03 8.53 -13.22
N CYS A 141 -12.67 9.42 -12.29
CA CYS A 141 -12.28 9.00 -10.95
C CYS A 141 -13.50 8.53 -10.17
N HIS A 142 -13.32 7.52 -9.32
CA HIS A 142 -14.42 6.93 -8.55
C HIS A 142 -14.16 6.94 -7.04
N PHE A 143 -12.97 7.29 -6.61
CA PHE A 143 -12.65 7.45 -5.20
C PHE A 143 -11.62 8.56 -4.98
N ALA A 144 -11.62 9.11 -3.77
CA ALA A 144 -10.70 10.15 -3.36
C ALA A 144 -10.07 9.81 -2.02
N LYS A 145 -8.89 10.36 -1.75
CA LYS A 145 -8.15 10.13 -0.51
C LYS A 145 -7.82 11.44 0.18
N TRP A 146 -7.96 11.44 1.51
CA TRP A 146 -7.59 12.57 2.36
C TRP A 146 -6.86 12.11 3.61
N ARG A 147 -5.67 12.66 3.82
CA ARG A 147 -4.79 12.34 4.94
C ARG A 147 -4.82 13.38 6.05
N CYS A 148 -5.09 12.94 7.27
CA CYS A 148 -4.79 13.66 8.51
C CYS A 148 -3.73 12.92 9.31
N VAL A 149 -2.99 13.64 10.15
CA VAL A 149 -1.95 13.05 10.99
C VAL A 149 -2.18 13.34 12.46
N TYR A 150 -1.81 12.37 13.30
CA TYR A 150 -1.82 12.49 14.75
C TYR A 150 -0.43 12.15 15.27
N ARG A 151 0.18 13.08 16.01
CA ARG A 151 1.46 12.83 16.68
C ARG A 151 1.22 12.08 17.99
N VAL A 152 2.21 11.29 18.39
CA VAL A 152 2.20 10.56 19.65
C VAL A 152 3.25 11.14 20.59
N GLY A 153 2.82 11.42 21.83
CA GLY A 153 3.65 11.99 22.88
C GLY A 153 2.93 11.90 24.22
N ASP A 154 3.52 12.52 25.24
CA ASP A 154 2.98 12.48 26.60
C ASP A 154 1.61 13.18 26.66
N ASN A 155 1.51 14.36 26.04
CA ASN A 155 0.28 15.17 25.95
C ASN A 155 -0.42 15.06 24.59
N LEU A 156 0.07 14.20 23.69
CA LEU A 156 -0.37 14.10 22.31
C LEU A 156 -1.03 12.75 21.99
N PRO A 157 -2.03 12.70 21.09
CA PRO A 157 -2.64 13.84 20.42
C PRO A 157 -3.57 14.63 21.36
N SER A 158 -3.61 15.95 21.22
CA SER A 158 -4.49 16.80 22.02
C SER A 158 -5.95 16.65 21.59
N SER A 159 -6.89 17.02 22.47
CA SER A 159 -8.31 17.09 22.13
C SER A 159 -8.56 17.97 20.90
N LEU A 160 -7.82 19.08 20.75
CA LEU A 160 -7.95 19.97 19.61
C LEU A 160 -7.63 19.23 18.30
N ALA A 161 -6.48 18.54 18.22
CA ALA A 161 -6.10 17.80 17.03
C ALA A 161 -7.05 16.66 16.72
N ILE A 162 -7.49 15.91 17.74
CA ILE A 162 -8.46 14.81 17.61
C ILE A 162 -9.76 15.32 16.98
N PHE A 163 -10.38 16.35 17.57
CA PHE A 163 -11.68 16.82 17.10
C PHE A 163 -11.58 17.57 15.77
N ASN A 164 -10.55 18.38 15.56
CA ASN A 164 -10.38 19.13 14.32
C ASN A 164 -10.17 18.20 13.11
N ASN A 165 -9.30 17.18 13.26
CA ASN A 165 -9.05 16.23 12.19
C ASN A 165 -10.23 15.26 11.97
N ALA A 166 -10.95 14.85 13.02
CA ALA A 166 -12.18 14.08 12.84
C ALA A 166 -13.22 14.87 12.03
N GLU A 167 -13.39 16.15 12.33
CA GLU A 167 -14.35 17.03 11.65
C GLU A 167 -14.00 17.26 10.18
N ILE A 168 -12.71 17.51 9.88
CA ILE A 168 -12.31 17.74 8.48
C ILE A 168 -12.44 16.47 7.63
N LEU A 169 -12.14 15.29 8.19
CA LEU A 169 -12.32 14.01 7.51
C LEU A 169 -13.80 13.72 7.23
N ALA A 170 -14.69 14.08 8.15
CA ALA A 170 -16.12 13.93 7.95
C ALA A 170 -16.67 14.89 6.88
N ARG A 171 -16.22 16.15 6.88
CA ARG A 171 -16.55 17.11 5.83
C ARG A 171 -16.03 16.66 4.46
N PHE A 172 -14.80 16.15 4.40
CA PHE A 172 -14.24 15.56 3.19
C PHE A 172 -15.11 14.42 2.66
N ALA A 173 -15.46 13.46 3.53
CA ALA A 173 -16.29 12.32 3.15
C ALA A 173 -17.67 12.73 2.64
N ASN A 174 -18.29 13.74 3.26
CA ASN A 174 -19.60 14.25 2.85
C ASN A 174 -19.55 14.79 1.41
N VAL A 175 -18.57 15.66 1.11
CA VAL A 175 -18.41 16.26 -0.22
C VAL A 175 -18.07 15.19 -1.27
N CYS A 176 -17.20 14.22 -0.95
CA CYS A 176 -16.91 13.11 -1.86
C CYS A 176 -18.18 12.31 -2.21
N GLN A 177 -18.96 11.91 -1.20
CA GLN A 177 -20.18 11.14 -1.43
C GLN A 177 -21.19 11.94 -2.24
N TYR A 178 -21.36 13.24 -1.97
CA TYR A 178 -22.24 14.11 -2.76
C TYR A 178 -21.85 14.12 -4.24
N HIS A 179 -20.55 14.09 -4.55
CA HIS A 179 -20.01 14.01 -5.91
C HIS A 179 -19.73 12.60 -6.41
N ARG A 180 -20.35 11.57 -5.80
CA ARG A 180 -20.29 10.18 -6.29
C ARG A 180 -18.86 9.61 -6.31
N LEU A 181 -18.04 10.02 -5.34
CA LEU A 181 -16.70 9.49 -5.07
C LEU A 181 -16.71 8.75 -3.74
N VAL A 182 -16.13 7.55 -3.69
CA VAL A 182 -15.87 6.84 -2.44
C VAL A 182 -14.74 7.55 -1.68
N PRO A 183 -14.96 8.05 -0.45
CA PRO A 183 -13.88 8.62 0.36
C PRO A 183 -13.06 7.51 1.02
N ILE A 184 -11.74 7.56 0.78
CA ILE A 184 -10.73 6.90 1.60
C ILE A 184 -10.27 7.89 2.67
N ILE A 185 -10.70 7.64 3.90
CA ILE A 185 -10.37 8.46 5.07
C ILE A 185 -9.08 7.93 5.69
N GLU A 186 -8.05 8.77 5.78
CA GLU A 186 -6.72 8.38 6.28
C GLU A 186 -6.36 9.14 7.58
N PRO A 187 -6.80 8.67 8.77
CA PRO A 187 -6.42 9.21 10.07
C PRO A 187 -5.11 8.56 10.55
N GLU A 188 -3.98 8.96 9.98
CA GLU A 188 -2.68 8.34 10.29
C GLU A 188 -2.17 8.73 11.67
N ILE A 189 -1.93 7.74 12.53
CA ILE A 189 -1.22 7.94 13.79
C ILE A 189 0.24 7.66 13.55
N LEU A 190 1.06 8.69 13.73
CA LEU A 190 2.45 8.65 13.34
C LEU A 190 3.28 7.75 14.29
N PRO A 191 4.22 6.96 13.77
CA PRO A 191 4.94 5.96 14.55
C PRO A 191 6.16 6.52 15.31
N GLU A 192 6.51 7.80 15.15
CA GLU A 192 7.64 8.39 15.86
C GLU A 192 7.39 8.46 17.38
N GLY A 193 8.48 8.36 18.14
CA GLY A 193 8.47 8.40 19.60
C GLY A 193 8.81 7.06 20.24
N LYS A 194 8.70 7.02 21.58
CA LYS A 194 9.10 5.89 22.43
C LYS A 194 7.91 5.20 23.12
N HIS A 195 6.71 5.42 22.59
CA HIS A 195 5.47 4.95 23.20
C HIS A 195 5.35 3.43 23.13
N THR A 196 4.69 2.84 24.12
CA THR A 196 4.43 1.39 24.17
C THR A 196 3.28 1.00 23.24
N LEU A 197 3.15 -0.28 22.93
CA LEU A 197 2.02 -0.81 22.16
C LEU A 197 0.68 -0.51 22.84
N LEU A 198 0.62 -0.58 24.17
CA LEU A 198 -0.57 -0.22 24.94
C LEU A 198 -0.95 1.25 24.78
N ARG A 199 0.04 2.16 24.77
CA ARG A 199 -0.19 3.59 24.53
C ARG A 199 -0.70 3.83 23.12
N ALA A 200 -0.11 3.19 22.11
CA ALA A 200 -0.57 3.25 20.72
C ALA A 200 -2.03 2.77 20.59
N GLN A 201 -2.36 1.64 21.23
CA GLN A 201 -3.71 1.10 21.27
C GLN A 201 -4.71 2.13 21.83
N LYS A 202 -4.39 2.74 22.98
CA LYS A 202 -5.29 3.70 23.62
C LYS A 202 -5.48 4.97 22.76
N ILE A 203 -4.43 5.46 22.12
CA ILE A 203 -4.51 6.60 21.21
C ILE A 203 -5.40 6.26 20.01
N ALA A 204 -5.17 5.11 19.38
CA ALA A 204 -5.95 4.67 18.22
C ALA A 204 -7.44 4.51 18.56
N GLU A 205 -7.76 3.88 19.71
CA GLU A 205 -9.14 3.78 20.17
C GLU A 205 -9.80 5.16 20.35
N THR A 206 -9.06 6.14 20.87
CA THR A 206 -9.56 7.49 21.13
C THR A 206 -9.78 8.26 19.83
N VAL A 207 -8.79 8.25 18.93
CA VAL A 207 -8.84 8.91 17.62
C VAL A 207 -9.96 8.33 16.76
N PHE A 208 -10.05 7.00 16.65
CA PHE A 208 -11.06 6.36 15.80
C PHE A 208 -12.46 6.52 16.36
N SER A 209 -12.65 6.50 17.69
CA SER A 209 -13.96 6.81 18.29
C SER A 209 -14.44 8.22 17.95
N ALA A 210 -13.54 9.22 18.02
CA ALA A 210 -13.87 10.59 17.66
C ALA A 210 -14.19 10.72 16.16
N LEU A 211 -13.41 10.06 15.30
CA LEU A 211 -13.67 10.02 13.86
C LEU A 211 -15.04 9.43 13.56
N ILE A 212 -15.33 8.22 14.03
CA ILE A 212 -16.62 7.56 13.77
C ILE A 212 -17.78 8.39 14.29
N LYS A 213 -17.61 9.06 15.45
CA LYS A 213 -18.62 9.98 15.97
C LYS A 213 -18.84 11.19 15.06
N SER A 214 -17.79 11.75 14.45
CA SER A 214 -17.91 12.83 13.48
C SER A 214 -18.54 12.35 12.16
N LEU A 215 -18.15 11.19 11.63
CA LEU A 215 -18.80 10.60 10.44
C LEU A 215 -20.32 10.43 10.64
N ASN A 216 -20.75 9.96 11.81
CA ASN A 216 -22.17 9.86 12.15
C ASN A 216 -22.86 11.24 12.24
N ASN A 217 -22.18 12.25 12.81
CA ASN A 217 -22.69 13.62 12.86
C ASN A 217 -22.91 14.23 11.48
N HIS A 218 -22.07 13.85 10.51
CA HIS A 218 -22.10 14.32 9.12
C HIS A 218 -22.94 13.45 8.19
N HIS A 219 -23.69 12.50 8.75
CA HIS A 219 -24.61 11.61 8.03
C HIS A 219 -23.91 10.80 6.93
N ILE A 220 -22.65 10.42 7.14
CA ILE A 220 -21.85 9.68 6.17
C ILE A 220 -22.40 8.26 6.00
N TYR A 221 -22.58 7.85 4.74
CA TYR A 221 -23.00 6.49 4.38
C TYR A 221 -21.81 5.53 4.45
N LEU A 222 -21.66 4.77 5.54
CA LEU A 222 -20.43 4.02 5.85
C LEU A 222 -20.13 2.86 4.89
N GLU A 223 -21.17 2.27 4.29
CA GLU A 223 -21.02 1.20 3.30
C GLU A 223 -20.41 1.70 1.98
N GLY A 224 -20.28 3.01 1.82
CA GLY A 224 -19.56 3.68 0.74
C GLY A 224 -18.26 4.33 1.20
N VAL A 225 -17.66 3.91 2.32
CA VAL A 225 -16.42 4.47 2.90
C VAL A 225 -15.37 3.40 3.10
N ILE A 226 -14.12 3.73 2.78
CA ILE A 226 -12.95 2.90 3.09
C ILE A 226 -12.09 3.65 4.12
N LEU A 227 -11.65 2.95 5.16
CA LEU A 227 -10.73 3.51 6.15
C LEU A 227 -9.30 3.11 5.82
N LYS A 228 -8.38 4.07 5.78
CA LYS A 228 -6.95 3.84 5.57
C LYS A 228 -6.15 4.17 6.83
N ILE A 229 -5.60 3.16 7.49
CA ILE A 229 -4.93 3.33 8.79
C ILE A 229 -3.57 2.64 8.83
N ASN A 230 -2.70 3.07 9.73
CA ASN A 230 -1.53 2.31 10.11
C ASN A 230 -1.92 1.10 10.97
N PHE A 231 -1.05 0.08 10.98
CA PHE A 231 -1.08 -0.92 12.04
C PHE A 231 -0.81 -0.25 13.39
N VAL A 232 -1.37 -0.82 14.46
CA VAL A 232 -1.12 -0.33 15.81
C VAL A 232 0.22 -0.89 16.28
N THR A 233 1.27 -0.08 16.21
CA THR A 233 2.65 -0.45 16.54
C THR A 233 3.17 0.34 17.74
N PRO A 234 4.19 -0.13 18.46
CA PRO A 234 4.93 0.74 19.37
C PRO A 234 5.66 1.85 18.59
N GLY A 235 6.18 2.83 19.31
CA GLY A 235 6.97 3.90 18.72
C GLY A 235 8.32 3.39 18.22
N MET A 236 8.76 3.90 17.06
CA MET A 236 9.99 3.45 16.38
C MET A 236 11.28 3.66 17.17
N GLN A 237 11.28 4.57 18.15
CA GLN A 237 12.43 4.85 19.01
C GLN A 237 12.38 4.07 20.33
N GLY A 238 11.34 3.25 20.51
CA GLY A 238 11.19 2.35 21.65
C GLY A 238 12.14 1.16 21.59
N ARG A 239 12.25 0.42 22.69
CA ARG A 239 13.08 -0.79 22.79
C ARG A 239 12.28 -2.09 22.67
N SER A 240 10.95 -2.01 22.74
CA SER A 240 10.08 -3.18 22.71
C SER A 240 9.89 -3.67 21.28
N VAL A 241 10.16 -4.96 21.06
CA VAL A 241 9.91 -5.66 19.80
C VAL A 241 8.67 -6.53 19.99
N TYR A 242 7.74 -6.48 19.04
CA TYR A 242 6.53 -7.29 19.04
C TYR A 242 6.48 -8.13 17.76
N THR A 243 5.87 -9.30 17.88
CA THR A 243 5.63 -10.17 16.73
C THR A 243 4.50 -9.62 15.86
N PRO A 244 4.47 -9.98 14.55
CA PRO A 244 3.33 -9.66 13.69
C PRO A 244 1.97 -10.08 14.26
N ALA A 245 1.92 -11.21 14.97
CA ALA A 245 0.70 -11.71 15.61
C ALA A 245 0.21 -10.79 16.74
N GLU A 246 1.11 -10.27 17.58
CA GLU A 246 0.75 -9.31 18.64
C GLU A 246 0.26 -7.99 18.05
N ILE A 247 0.96 -7.46 17.04
CA ILE A 247 0.54 -6.25 16.31
C ILE A 247 -0.85 -6.44 15.68
N ALA A 248 -1.09 -7.58 15.05
CA ALA A 248 -2.36 -7.94 14.46
C ALA A 248 -3.49 -8.04 15.49
N ALA A 249 -3.25 -8.73 16.61
CA ALA A 249 -4.23 -8.88 17.70
C ALA A 249 -4.59 -7.54 18.35
N THR A 250 -3.59 -6.67 18.59
CA THR A 250 -3.81 -5.33 19.12
C THR A 250 -4.57 -4.47 18.12
N THR A 251 -4.16 -4.46 16.86
CA THR A 251 -4.85 -3.70 15.79
C THR A 251 -6.31 -4.15 15.68
N LEU A 252 -6.56 -5.46 15.66
CA LEU A 252 -7.91 -6.00 15.57
C LEU A 252 -8.77 -5.68 16.80
N THR A 253 -8.16 -5.60 17.98
CA THR A 253 -8.83 -5.16 19.21
C THR A 253 -9.30 -3.71 19.10
N VAL A 254 -8.45 -2.81 18.59
CA VAL A 254 -8.83 -1.40 18.35
C VAL A 254 -10.00 -1.32 17.37
N LEU A 255 -9.89 -2.04 16.24
CA LEU A 255 -10.91 -2.03 15.20
C LEU A 255 -12.27 -2.49 15.72
N ASN A 256 -12.32 -3.63 16.41
CA ASN A 256 -13.57 -4.16 16.98
C ASN A 256 -14.19 -3.26 18.07
N ARG A 257 -13.39 -2.42 18.72
CA ARG A 257 -13.88 -1.48 19.75
C ARG A 257 -14.40 -0.17 19.18
N THR A 258 -14.05 0.18 17.95
CA THR A 258 -14.25 1.54 17.44
C THR A 258 -14.97 1.62 16.10
N ILE A 259 -14.76 0.65 15.21
CA ILE A 259 -15.27 0.72 13.84
C ILE A 259 -16.64 0.01 13.76
N PRO A 260 -17.66 0.64 13.12
CA PRO A 260 -18.96 -0.01 12.88
C PRO A 260 -18.90 -1.05 11.77
N ALA A 261 -19.60 -2.18 11.93
CA ALA A 261 -19.61 -3.30 10.97
C ALA A 261 -20.05 -2.90 9.53
N ALA A 262 -20.75 -1.77 9.37
CA ALA A 262 -21.22 -1.26 8.09
C ALA A 262 -20.12 -0.68 7.18
N LEU A 263 -18.93 -0.37 7.69
CA LEU A 263 -17.84 0.18 6.88
C LEU A 263 -17.53 -0.75 5.69
N ALA A 264 -17.27 -0.22 4.48
CA ALA A 264 -17.03 -1.06 3.31
C ALA A 264 -15.75 -1.91 3.43
N GLY A 265 -14.71 -1.36 4.07
CA GLY A 265 -13.45 -2.05 4.26
C GLY A 265 -12.36 -1.20 4.87
N ILE A 266 -11.27 -1.86 5.24
CA ILE A 266 -10.09 -1.23 5.84
C ILE A 266 -8.87 -1.60 5.02
N VAL A 267 -8.09 -0.60 4.65
CA VAL A 267 -6.81 -0.76 3.95
C VAL A 267 -5.67 -0.24 4.82
N PHE A 268 -4.61 -1.01 4.96
CA PHE A 268 -3.47 -0.59 5.78
C PHE A 268 -2.46 0.22 4.98
N LEU A 269 -1.95 1.29 5.60
CA LEU A 269 -0.74 1.99 5.15
C LEU A 269 0.48 1.41 5.87
N ALA A 270 1.61 1.33 5.19
CA ALA A 270 2.84 0.75 5.75
C ALA A 270 3.44 1.61 6.87
N GLY A 271 3.22 2.93 6.83
CA GLY A 271 3.68 3.88 7.83
C GLY A 271 5.21 3.96 7.86
N GLY A 272 5.79 3.68 9.03
CA GLY A 272 7.23 3.58 9.24
C GLY A 272 7.82 2.19 8.98
N SER A 273 6.99 1.19 8.66
CA SER A 273 7.43 -0.19 8.46
C SER A 273 8.15 -0.36 7.13
N CYS A 274 9.14 -1.25 7.08
CA CYS A 274 9.73 -1.65 5.81
C CYS A 274 8.76 -2.53 5.00
N GLU A 275 9.06 -2.78 3.73
CA GLU A 275 8.14 -3.48 2.82
C GLU A 275 7.80 -4.90 3.32
N ASP A 276 8.78 -5.67 3.77
CA ASP A 276 8.57 -7.04 4.26
C ASP A 276 7.81 -7.09 5.59
N GLU A 277 8.07 -6.13 6.47
CA GLU A 277 7.37 -6.01 7.75
C GLU A 277 5.89 -5.66 7.53
N ALA A 278 5.59 -4.70 6.65
CA ALA A 278 4.23 -4.35 6.29
C ALA A 278 3.45 -5.53 5.69
N THR A 279 4.10 -6.33 4.83
CA THR A 279 3.51 -7.57 4.30
C THR A 279 3.27 -8.61 5.41
N ALA A 280 4.19 -8.76 6.36
CA ALA A 280 4.04 -9.69 7.47
C ALA A 280 2.90 -9.29 8.43
N PHE A 281 2.75 -8.01 8.73
CA PHE A 281 1.62 -7.51 9.54
C PHE A 281 0.28 -7.71 8.83
N LEU A 282 0.24 -7.45 7.52
CA LEU A 282 -0.95 -7.69 6.71
C LEU A 282 -1.34 -9.17 6.68
N ASP A 283 -0.37 -10.08 6.57
CA ASP A 283 -0.63 -11.51 6.63
C ASP A 283 -1.17 -11.91 8.01
N ALA A 284 -0.51 -11.46 9.07
CA ALA A 284 -0.87 -11.77 10.45
C ALA A 284 -2.30 -11.29 10.80
N ILE A 285 -2.70 -10.09 10.35
CA ILE A 285 -4.06 -9.60 10.61
C ILE A 285 -5.13 -10.30 9.77
N ASN A 286 -4.75 -10.97 8.68
CA ASN A 286 -5.64 -11.80 7.87
C ASN A 286 -5.73 -13.26 8.34
N GLN A 287 -4.86 -13.70 9.26
CA GLN A 287 -5.01 -14.99 9.96
C GLN A 287 -6.32 -15.07 10.78
N PRO A 288 -6.92 -16.25 10.99
CA PRO A 288 -8.22 -16.40 11.67
C PRO A 288 -8.13 -16.17 13.21
N ILE A 289 -7.73 -14.97 13.63
CA ILE A 289 -7.41 -14.62 15.03
C ILE A 289 -8.48 -13.76 15.72
N GLY A 290 -9.67 -13.60 15.13
CA GLY A 290 -10.78 -12.86 15.75
C GLY A 290 -11.90 -12.44 14.81
N ARG A 291 -12.88 -11.69 15.35
CA ARG A 291 -14.01 -11.14 14.58
C ARG A 291 -13.53 -10.04 13.64
N ARG A 292 -13.91 -10.13 12.37
CA ARG A 292 -13.58 -9.18 11.31
C ARG A 292 -14.77 -9.06 10.36
N PRO A 293 -15.73 -8.16 10.65
CA PRO A 293 -16.88 -7.98 9.75
C PRO A 293 -16.50 -7.24 8.45
N TRP A 294 -15.31 -6.63 8.40
CA TRP A 294 -14.80 -5.90 7.24
C TRP A 294 -13.74 -6.70 6.48
N PRO A 295 -13.66 -6.55 5.15
CA PRO A 295 -12.47 -6.94 4.41
C PRO A 295 -11.27 -6.09 4.86
N LEU A 296 -10.12 -6.74 5.02
CA LEU A 296 -8.85 -6.14 5.42
C LEU A 296 -7.84 -6.29 4.28
N SER A 297 -7.31 -5.19 3.76
CA SER A 297 -6.32 -5.22 2.68
C SER A 297 -5.27 -4.11 2.85
N PHE A 298 -4.59 -3.72 1.77
CA PHE A 298 -3.50 -2.77 1.79
C PHE A 298 -3.77 -1.56 0.89
N SER A 299 -3.26 -0.41 1.32
CA SER A 299 -3.08 0.79 0.52
C SER A 299 -1.65 1.27 0.70
N PHE A 300 -0.72 0.59 0.01
CA PHE A 300 0.71 0.83 0.18
C PHE A 300 1.25 1.78 -0.88
N ALA A 301 2.11 2.70 -0.44
CA ALA A 301 2.90 3.59 -1.28
C ALA A 301 4.39 3.18 -1.17
N ARG A 302 5.14 3.86 -0.29
CA ARG A 302 6.56 3.51 -0.03
C ARG A 302 6.76 2.05 0.40
N GLY A 303 5.87 1.47 1.21
CA GLY A 303 5.92 0.06 1.63
C GLY A 303 5.73 -0.98 0.51
N MET A 304 5.73 -0.53 -0.75
CA MET A 304 5.62 -1.36 -1.94
C MET A 304 6.50 -0.89 -3.09
N LEU A 305 6.74 0.42 -3.18
CA LEU A 305 7.44 1.05 -4.29
C LEU A 305 8.91 1.34 -3.97
N HIS A 306 9.37 1.13 -2.74
CA HIS A 306 10.74 1.45 -2.35
C HIS A 306 11.74 0.60 -3.13
N SER A 307 11.57 -0.73 -3.17
CA SER A 307 12.45 -1.61 -3.95
C SER A 307 12.34 -1.34 -5.46
N VAL A 308 11.16 -0.96 -5.94
CA VAL A 308 10.91 -0.60 -7.36
C VAL A 308 11.70 0.64 -7.75
N MET A 309 11.58 1.71 -6.95
CA MET A 309 12.32 2.96 -7.16
C MET A 309 13.83 2.73 -7.10
N HIS A 310 14.32 1.95 -6.12
CA HIS A 310 15.74 1.62 -6.01
C HIS A 310 16.27 0.77 -7.17
N THR A 311 15.45 -0.13 -7.71
CA THR A 311 15.84 -0.95 -8.86
C THR A 311 15.94 -0.12 -10.12
N TRP A 312 14.98 0.80 -10.33
CA TRP A 312 15.00 1.72 -11.46
C TRP A 312 16.13 2.75 -11.35
N ALA A 313 16.22 3.47 -10.23
CA ALA A 313 17.23 4.50 -9.95
C ALA A 313 17.45 5.51 -11.09
N GLY A 314 16.42 5.79 -11.91
CA GLY A 314 16.52 6.69 -13.06
C GLY A 314 17.18 6.08 -14.30
N ASP A 315 17.53 4.79 -14.27
CA ASP A 315 18.18 4.07 -15.36
C ASP A 315 17.14 3.41 -16.27
N GLU A 316 17.10 3.82 -17.53
CA GLU A 316 16.17 3.31 -18.55
C GLU A 316 16.40 1.80 -18.82
N ASP A 317 17.64 1.30 -18.66
CA ASP A 317 17.96 -0.12 -18.84
C ASP A 317 17.38 -0.99 -17.69
N LYS A 318 16.94 -0.36 -16.60
CA LYS A 318 16.37 -1.02 -15.41
C LYS A 318 14.85 -1.01 -15.34
N VAL A 319 14.17 -0.45 -16.34
CA VAL A 319 12.70 -0.37 -16.35
C VAL A 319 12.05 -1.76 -16.20
N GLU A 320 12.48 -2.75 -16.96
CA GLU A 320 11.90 -4.10 -16.90
C GLU A 320 12.24 -4.83 -15.60
N ASP A 321 13.41 -4.58 -15.01
CA ASP A 321 13.77 -5.13 -13.71
C ASP A 321 12.92 -4.53 -12.60
N ALA A 322 12.68 -3.21 -12.64
CA ALA A 322 11.80 -2.52 -11.70
C ALA A 322 10.35 -3.03 -11.80
N ARG A 323 9.85 -3.29 -13.02
CA ARG A 323 8.52 -3.90 -13.24
C ARG A 323 8.41 -5.28 -12.63
N LYS A 324 9.42 -6.16 -12.81
CA LYS A 324 9.45 -7.49 -12.18
C LYS A 324 9.42 -7.39 -10.65
N VAL A 325 10.17 -6.45 -10.07
CA VAL A 325 10.17 -6.21 -8.62
C VAL A 325 8.78 -5.76 -8.16
N LEU A 326 8.13 -4.84 -8.87
CA LEU A 326 6.76 -4.42 -8.56
C LEU A 326 5.80 -5.62 -8.54
N MET A 327 5.84 -6.47 -9.56
CA MET A 327 4.96 -7.64 -9.65
C MET A 327 5.23 -8.66 -8.53
N GLN A 328 6.49 -8.84 -8.12
CA GLN A 328 6.83 -9.67 -6.97
C GLN A 328 6.28 -9.11 -5.65
N ARG A 329 6.38 -7.79 -5.45
CA ARG A 329 5.79 -7.12 -4.28
C ARG A 329 4.27 -7.21 -4.30
N ALA A 330 3.64 -7.03 -5.46
CA ALA A 330 2.19 -7.12 -5.65
C ALA A 330 1.67 -8.52 -5.31
N LYS A 331 2.36 -9.55 -5.78
CA LYS A 331 2.07 -10.94 -5.44
C LYS A 331 2.21 -11.24 -3.94
N SER A 332 3.25 -10.71 -3.32
CA SER A 332 3.49 -10.88 -1.87
C SER A 332 2.36 -10.25 -1.03
N ASN A 333 1.96 -9.03 -1.38
CA ASN A 333 0.87 -8.34 -0.69
C ASN A 333 -0.50 -8.96 -0.96
N ASN A 334 -0.72 -9.50 -2.17
CA ASN A 334 -1.91 -10.31 -2.46
C ASN A 334 -1.98 -11.55 -1.58
N TRP A 335 -0.89 -12.30 -1.43
CA TRP A 335 -0.86 -13.44 -0.52
C TRP A 335 -1.13 -13.03 0.92
N ALA A 336 -0.58 -11.91 1.36
CA ALA A 336 -0.79 -11.40 2.72
C ALA A 336 -2.25 -10.93 2.93
N ALA A 337 -2.87 -10.30 1.92
CA ALA A 337 -4.30 -9.98 1.94
C ALA A 337 -5.22 -11.21 1.99
N LEU A 338 -4.70 -12.38 1.56
CA LEU A 338 -5.36 -13.69 1.68
C LEU A 338 -4.99 -14.44 2.97
N GLY A 339 -4.04 -13.96 3.76
CA GLY A 339 -3.50 -14.69 4.92
C GLY A 339 -2.66 -15.92 4.54
N GLU A 340 -2.05 -15.93 3.36
CA GLU A 340 -1.29 -17.06 2.81
C GLU A 340 0.19 -16.74 2.57
N TYR A 341 0.68 -15.54 2.92
CA TYR A 341 2.03 -15.07 2.59
C TYR A 341 3.11 -15.91 3.25
N VAL A 342 3.04 -16.14 4.57
CA VAL A 342 4.07 -16.91 5.30
C VAL A 342 4.20 -18.31 4.70
N LEU A 343 3.06 -19.00 4.54
CA LEU A 343 3.00 -20.36 3.98
C LEU A 343 3.53 -20.41 2.53
N LYS A 344 3.13 -19.47 1.67
CA LYS A 344 3.55 -19.45 0.27
C LYS A 344 5.02 -19.04 0.12
N LYS A 345 5.52 -18.11 0.95
CA LYS A 345 6.93 -17.72 0.99
C LYS A 345 7.80 -18.91 1.38
N GLU A 346 7.43 -19.66 2.41
CA GLU A 346 8.16 -20.87 2.83
C GLU A 346 8.21 -21.93 1.73
N LYS A 347 7.06 -22.23 1.09
CA LYS A 347 7.01 -23.19 -0.03
C LYS A 347 7.86 -22.73 -1.22
N MET A 348 7.84 -21.44 -1.54
CA MET A 348 8.68 -20.86 -2.59
C MET A 348 10.16 -21.00 -2.25
N LEU A 349 10.58 -20.68 -1.03
CA LEU A 349 11.98 -20.81 -0.59
C LEU A 349 12.45 -22.28 -0.60
N GLN A 350 11.59 -23.22 -0.19
CA GLN A 350 11.89 -24.65 -0.27
C GLN A 350 12.06 -25.12 -1.72
N LYS A 351 11.22 -24.63 -2.64
CA LYS A 351 11.34 -24.95 -4.07
C LYS A 351 12.66 -24.42 -4.65
N LEU A 352 13.02 -23.18 -4.35
CA LEU A 352 14.28 -22.57 -4.80
C LEU A 352 15.50 -23.32 -4.28
N LYS A 353 15.51 -23.71 -3.01
CA LYS A 353 16.60 -24.54 -2.44
C LYS A 353 16.76 -25.87 -3.18
N LYS A 354 15.65 -26.56 -3.47
CA LYS A 354 15.67 -27.81 -4.25
C LYS A 354 16.18 -27.61 -5.68
N GLU A 355 15.83 -26.50 -6.32
CA GLU A 355 16.31 -26.17 -7.67
C GLU A 355 17.81 -25.84 -7.68
N GLU A 356 18.29 -25.12 -6.67
CA GLU A 356 19.71 -24.82 -6.50
C GLU A 356 20.53 -26.08 -6.22
N GLU A 357 20.04 -26.98 -5.37
CA GLU A 357 20.64 -28.30 -5.12
C GLU A 357 20.72 -29.13 -6.41
N LYS A 358 19.65 -29.17 -7.20
CA LYS A 358 19.64 -29.84 -8.52
C LYS A 358 20.65 -29.23 -9.48
N ARG A 359 20.76 -27.89 -9.52
CA ARG A 359 21.71 -27.18 -10.39
C ARG A 359 23.16 -27.47 -9.97
N LYS A 360 23.45 -27.47 -8.66
CA LYS A 360 24.78 -27.83 -8.12
C LYS A 360 25.11 -29.30 -8.43
N ALA A 361 24.15 -30.21 -8.31
CA ALA A 361 24.35 -31.62 -8.66
C ALA A 361 24.65 -31.80 -10.16
N LEU A 362 23.94 -31.09 -11.04
CA LEU A 362 24.20 -31.11 -12.50
C LEU A 362 25.59 -30.56 -12.85
N LEU A 363 25.98 -29.41 -12.29
CA LEU A 363 27.30 -28.82 -12.49
C LEU A 363 28.42 -29.73 -11.95
N GLY A 364 28.20 -30.38 -10.80
CA GLY A 364 29.12 -31.38 -10.25
C GLY A 364 29.23 -32.63 -11.12
N PHE A 365 28.14 -33.07 -11.74
CA PHE A 365 28.14 -34.17 -12.71
C PHE A 365 28.91 -33.81 -13.99
N GLU A 366 28.73 -32.59 -14.52
CA GLU A 366 29.47 -32.11 -15.69
C GLU A 366 30.97 -31.94 -15.41
N HIS A 367 31.33 -31.45 -14.21
CA HIS A 367 32.73 -31.36 -13.77
C HIS A 367 33.39 -32.75 -13.68
N ASN A 368 32.70 -33.72 -13.07
CA ASN A 368 33.18 -35.10 -12.99
C ASN A 368 33.24 -35.80 -14.37
N LYS A 369 32.33 -35.47 -15.29
CA LYS A 369 32.36 -35.98 -16.67
C LYS A 369 33.58 -35.43 -17.43
N LYS A 370 33.90 -34.13 -17.28
CA LYS A 370 35.10 -33.51 -17.86
C LYS A 370 36.40 -34.10 -17.32
N LEU A 371 36.49 -34.34 -16.00
CA LEU A 371 37.64 -35.01 -15.37
C LEU A 371 37.83 -36.44 -15.89
N LYS A 372 36.75 -37.21 -16.07
CA LYS A 372 36.82 -38.56 -16.66
C LYS A 372 37.22 -38.55 -18.12
N THR A 373 36.82 -37.55 -18.93
CA THR A 373 37.26 -37.44 -20.33
C THR A 373 38.73 -37.00 -20.47
N HIS A 374 39.26 -36.16 -19.56
CA HIS A 374 40.70 -35.87 -19.54
C HIS A 374 41.53 -37.08 -19.08
N ALA A 375 41.08 -37.79 -18.04
CA ALA A 375 41.77 -39.01 -17.58
C ALA A 375 41.71 -40.19 -18.58
N PHE A 376 40.78 -40.16 -19.55
CA PHE A 376 40.73 -41.14 -20.64
C PHE A 376 41.68 -40.78 -21.79
N ASN A 377 41.88 -39.49 -22.08
CA ASN A 377 42.81 -39.04 -23.12
C ASN A 377 44.27 -39.18 -22.70
N ASP A 378 44.60 -38.97 -21.41
CA ASP A 378 45.97 -39.17 -20.89
C ASP A 378 46.38 -40.66 -20.81
N LYS A 379 45.44 -41.60 -20.93
CA LYS A 379 45.75 -43.05 -20.92
C LYS A 379 45.86 -43.68 -22.30
N THR A 380 45.63 -42.92 -23.37
CA THR A 380 45.76 -43.40 -24.75
C THR A 380 47.05 -42.97 -25.45
N GLU A 381 47.92 -42.19 -24.80
CA GLU A 381 49.23 -41.79 -25.36
C GLU A 381 50.42 -42.61 -24.82
N ASP A 382 50.21 -43.57 -23.92
CA ASP A 382 51.28 -44.28 -23.21
C ASP A 382 51.41 -45.79 -23.56
N SER A 383 50.90 -46.23 -24.72
CA SER A 383 50.96 -47.66 -25.11
C SER A 383 51.45 -47.96 -26.53
N ASP A 384 52.15 -47.05 -27.20
CA ASP A 384 52.69 -47.30 -28.55
C ASP A 384 54.14 -46.84 -28.69
N GLU A 385 55.02 -47.26 -27.78
CA GLU A 385 56.48 -47.17 -28.00
C GLU A 385 57.23 -48.22 -27.19
N SER A 386 57.24 -49.48 -27.65
CA SER A 386 58.36 -50.42 -27.48
C SER A 386 58.01 -51.84 -27.95
N ALA A 387 58.23 -52.13 -29.23
CA ALA A 387 58.70 -53.45 -29.69
C ALA A 387 58.90 -53.46 -31.21
N ALA A 388 60.11 -53.14 -31.67
CA ALA A 388 60.72 -53.76 -32.86
C ALA A 388 62.19 -53.30 -33.01
N SER A 389 63.11 -53.99 -32.31
CA SER A 389 64.47 -54.17 -32.79
C SER A 389 64.94 -55.59 -32.44
N ILE A 390 65.39 -56.29 -33.50
CA ILE A 390 65.99 -57.64 -33.60
C ILE A 390 65.01 -58.82 -33.64
#